data_AF-A0A6L9IFU7-F1
#
_entry.id   AF-A0A6L9IFU7-F1
#
_cell.length_a   1.000
_cell.length_b   1.000
_cell.length_c   1.000
_cell.angle_alpha   90.00
_cell.angle_beta   90.00
_cell.angle_gamma   90.00
#
_symmetry.space_group_name_H-M   'P 1'
#
loop_
_entity.id
_entity.type
_entity.pdbx_description
1 polymer ?
#
loop_
_entity_poly.entity_id
_entity_poly.type
_entity_poly.pdbx_seq_one_letter_code
_entity_poly.pdbx_strand_id
1 'polypeptide(L)'
;NMQSGAIKLYLTYRALHYRRAREALFRDGNYVPVEIAGSKADHVCAFLRIRNHDVALVVAPRLPVALTAGELHPPVGATVWADTRLILPDDLDIERFGNVLTGELIPVTMAGKQPTVLVADVLSVFPVGLCDGGVAAVEAEEDPEEEA
;
A
#
# COMPACT_ATOMS: atom_id res chain seq x y z
N ASN A 1 -16.17 -13.21 -10.35
CA ASN A 1 -16.88 -14.26 -9.59
C ASN A 1 -15.97 -14.73 -8.45
N MET A 2 -16.27 -14.35 -7.21
CA MET A 2 -15.44 -14.74 -6.04
C MET A 2 -15.64 -16.19 -5.60
N GLN A 3 -16.79 -16.79 -5.93
CA GLN A 3 -17.15 -18.14 -5.50
C GLN A 3 -16.26 -19.22 -6.12
N SER A 4 -15.60 -18.91 -7.25
CA SER A 4 -14.64 -19.84 -7.87
C SER A 4 -13.32 -19.97 -7.11
N GLY A 5 -13.04 -19.10 -6.14
CA GLY A 5 -11.75 -19.07 -5.42
C GLY A 5 -10.57 -18.51 -6.24
N ALA A 6 -10.77 -18.19 -7.52
CA ALA A 6 -9.73 -17.68 -8.42
C ALA A 6 -9.08 -16.39 -7.88
N ILE A 7 -9.85 -15.54 -7.20
CA ILE A 7 -9.34 -14.31 -6.56
C ILE A 7 -8.26 -14.61 -5.51
N LYS A 8 -8.42 -15.67 -4.73
CA LYS A 8 -7.45 -16.07 -3.69
C LYS A 8 -6.20 -16.66 -4.33
N LEU A 9 -6.37 -17.49 -5.36
CA LEU A 9 -5.25 -18.05 -6.10
C LEU A 9 -4.43 -16.92 -6.76
N TYR A 10 -5.11 -15.96 -7.38
CA TYR A 10 -4.48 -14.77 -7.97
C TYR A 10 -3.71 -13.94 -6.95
N LEU A 11 -4.34 -13.59 -5.83
CA LEU A 11 -3.69 -12.85 -4.74
C LEU A 11 -2.44 -13.59 -4.24
N THR A 12 -2.58 -14.89 -3.96
CA THR A 12 -1.48 -15.73 -3.47
C THR A 12 -0.33 -15.77 -4.47
N TYR A 13 -0.64 -16.00 -5.74
CA TYR A 13 0.34 -16.02 -6.83
C TYR A 13 1.09 -14.68 -6.93
N ARG A 14 0.37 -13.56 -7.09
CA ARG A 14 0.99 -12.24 -7.25
C ARG A 14 1.82 -11.83 -6.03
N ALA A 15 1.29 -12.04 -4.82
CA ALA A 15 1.99 -11.69 -3.59
C ALA A 15 3.27 -12.52 -3.38
N LEU A 16 3.23 -13.83 -3.64
CA LEU A 16 4.42 -14.68 -3.51
C LEU A 16 5.49 -14.33 -4.56
N HIS A 17 5.10 -14.05 -5.80
CA HIS A 17 6.03 -13.62 -6.84
C HIS A 17 6.67 -12.28 -6.50
N TYR A 18 5.89 -11.31 -6.02
CA TYR A 18 6.40 -10.02 -5.57
C TYR A 18 7.36 -10.17 -4.39
N ARG A 19 6.97 -10.94 -3.37
CA ARG A 19 7.81 -11.20 -2.20
C ARG A 19 9.14 -11.85 -2.57
N ARG A 20 9.13 -12.77 -3.55
CA ARG A 20 10.35 -13.41 -4.07
C ARG A 20 11.24 -12.43 -4.82
N ALA A 21 10.65 -11.55 -5.64
CA ALA A 21 11.39 -10.54 -6.40
C ALA A 21 12.01 -9.44 -5.51
N ARG A 22 11.37 -9.15 -4.37
CA ARG A 22 11.79 -8.14 -3.38
C ARG A 22 12.23 -8.78 -2.07
N GLU A 23 12.96 -9.90 -2.13
CA GLU A 23 13.21 -10.74 -0.96
C GLU A 23 13.80 -9.98 0.24
N ALA A 24 14.82 -9.14 0.00
CA ALA A 24 15.48 -8.38 1.05
C ALA A 24 14.54 -7.35 1.73
N LEU A 25 13.62 -6.74 0.99
CA LEU A 25 12.59 -5.85 1.55
C LEU A 25 11.73 -6.58 2.58
N PHE A 26 11.34 -7.82 2.28
CA PHE A 26 10.46 -8.60 3.15
C PHE A 26 11.19 -9.40 4.22
N ARG A 27 12.47 -9.73 4.03
CA ARG A 27 13.30 -10.39 5.04
C ARG A 27 13.81 -9.39 6.07
N ASP A 28 14.41 -8.29 5.61
CA ASP A 28 15.22 -7.40 6.43
C ASP A 28 14.61 -5.99 6.57
N GLY A 29 13.62 -5.64 5.75
CA GLY A 29 13.00 -4.32 5.79
C GLY A 29 12.15 -4.08 7.03
N ASN A 30 12.15 -2.84 7.51
CA ASN A 30 11.38 -2.38 8.66
C ASN A 30 9.88 -2.63 8.44
N TYR A 31 9.18 -2.99 9.51
CA TYR A 31 7.72 -3.04 9.53
C TYR A 31 7.21 -1.77 10.19
N VAL A 32 6.52 -0.93 9.43
CA VAL A 32 6.01 0.36 9.92
C VAL A 32 4.48 0.35 9.85
N PRO A 33 3.78 0.34 10.99
CA PRO A 33 2.33 0.51 11.02
C PRO A 33 1.95 1.84 10.39
N VAL A 34 0.88 1.84 9.59
CA VAL A 34 0.37 3.06 8.94
C VAL A 34 -0.81 3.58 9.74
N GLU A 35 -0.76 4.87 10.10
CA GLU A 35 -1.89 5.56 10.70
C GLU A 35 -3.01 5.75 9.66
N ILE A 36 -4.25 5.60 10.10
CA ILE A 36 -5.43 5.68 9.23
C ILE A 36 -6.36 6.76 9.76
N ALA A 37 -6.81 7.66 8.89
CA ALA A 37 -7.77 8.71 9.22
C ALA A 37 -9.02 8.61 8.33
N GLY A 38 -10.10 9.26 8.75
CA GLY A 38 -11.37 9.33 8.02
C GLY A 38 -12.44 8.37 8.53
N SER A 39 -13.60 8.39 7.88
CA SER A 39 -14.83 7.77 8.40
C SER A 39 -14.80 6.25 8.58
N LYS A 40 -13.90 5.52 7.91
CA LYS A 40 -13.77 4.05 8.01
C LYS A 40 -12.40 3.60 8.56
N ALA A 41 -11.71 4.45 9.34
CA ALA A 41 -10.37 4.14 9.83
C ALA A 41 -10.27 2.81 10.59
N ASP A 42 -11.26 2.50 11.43
CA ASP A 42 -11.32 1.24 12.19
C ASP A 42 -11.52 -0.02 11.33
N HIS A 43 -11.80 0.15 10.04
CA HIS A 43 -12.02 -0.93 9.07
C HIS A 43 -10.83 -1.20 8.17
N VAL A 44 -9.67 -0.59 8.43
CA VAL A 44 -8.45 -0.82 7.66
C VAL A 44 -7.34 -1.36 8.56
N CYS A 45 -6.55 -2.29 8.03
CA CYS A 45 -5.25 -2.66 8.54
C CYS A 45 -4.24 -2.35 7.44
N ALA A 46 -3.26 -1.49 7.73
CA ALA A 46 -2.25 -1.10 6.77
C ALA A 46 -0.87 -1.01 7.41
N PHE A 47 0.15 -1.32 6.64
CA PHE A 47 1.54 -1.20 7.04
C PHE A 47 2.45 -1.04 5.83
N LEU A 48 3.63 -0.48 6.07
CA LEU A 48 4.73 -0.41 5.12
C LEU A 48 5.79 -1.46 5.46
N ARG A 49 6.41 -2.02 4.43
CA ARG A 49 7.75 -2.59 4.50
C ARG A 49 8.70 -1.60 3.86
N ILE A 50 9.79 -1.24 4.54
CA ILE A 50 10.74 -0.23 4.06
C ILE A 50 12.16 -0.77 4.18
N ARG A 51 12.94 -0.68 3.09
CA ARG A 51 14.38 -0.97 3.10
C ARG A 51 15.08 -0.15 2.03
N ASN A 52 15.99 0.73 2.44
CA ASN A 52 16.67 1.67 1.55
C ASN A 52 15.62 2.45 0.74
N HIS A 53 15.67 2.38 -0.60
CA HIS A 53 14.72 3.04 -1.50
C HIS A 53 13.50 2.17 -1.86
N ASP A 54 13.43 0.92 -1.38
CA ASP A 54 12.33 0.01 -1.67
C ASP A 54 11.25 0.09 -0.58
N VAL A 55 10.00 0.23 -1.02
CA VAL A 55 8.83 0.34 -0.14
C VAL A 55 7.72 -0.57 -0.65
N ALA A 56 7.07 -1.29 0.26
CA ALA A 56 5.82 -1.98 -0.04
C ALA A 56 4.73 -1.50 0.91
N LEU A 57 3.64 -0.95 0.35
CA LEU A 57 2.43 -0.61 1.07
C LEU A 57 1.44 -1.78 1.00
N VAL A 58 0.99 -2.26 2.16
CA VAL A 58 -0.01 -3.33 2.27
C VAL A 58 -1.26 -2.77 2.93
N VAL A 59 -2.42 -3.06 2.36
CA VAL A 59 -3.72 -2.55 2.84
C VAL A 59 -4.74 -3.68 2.80
N ALA A 60 -5.39 -3.96 3.92
CA ALA A 60 -6.44 -4.98 4.00
C ALA A 60 -7.65 -4.46 4.79
N PRO A 61 -8.88 -4.75 4.33
CA PRO A 61 -10.08 -4.50 5.11
C PRO A 61 -10.11 -5.36 6.37
N ARG A 62 -10.59 -4.81 7.49
CA ARG A 62 -10.96 -5.54 8.71
C ARG A 62 -12.43 -5.32 9.01
N LEU A 63 -13.06 -6.33 9.61
CA LEU A 63 -14.50 -6.31 9.93
C LEU A 63 -15.40 -5.97 8.72
N PRO A 64 -15.25 -6.67 7.56
CA PRO A 64 -15.88 -6.28 6.31
C PRO A 64 -17.42 -6.32 6.36
N VAL A 65 -18.03 -7.19 7.18
CA VAL A 65 -19.49 -7.29 7.32
C VAL A 65 -20.10 -5.99 7.85
N ALA A 66 -19.45 -5.36 8.84
CA ALA A 66 -19.90 -4.09 9.38
C ALA A 66 -19.65 -2.93 8.40
N LEU A 67 -18.58 -3.04 7.60
CA LEU A 67 -18.24 -2.06 6.56
C LEU A 67 -19.27 -2.04 5.41
N THR A 68 -19.83 -3.19 5.05
CA THR A 68 -20.81 -3.36 3.95
C THR A 68 -22.27 -3.44 4.44
N ALA A 69 -22.55 -3.03 5.68
CA ALA A 69 -23.91 -3.08 6.26
C ALA A 69 -24.58 -4.47 6.18
N GLY A 70 -23.79 -5.55 6.24
CA GLY A 70 -24.28 -6.92 6.15
C GLY A 70 -24.39 -7.47 4.73
N GLU A 71 -24.11 -6.67 3.70
CA GLU A 71 -24.15 -7.12 2.31
C GLU A 71 -22.90 -7.94 1.93
N LEU A 72 -23.10 -8.97 1.10
CA LEU A 72 -22.05 -9.89 0.65
C LEU A 72 -21.42 -9.42 -0.66
N HIS A 73 -20.82 -8.23 -0.65
CA HIS A 73 -20.02 -7.72 -1.77
C HIS A 73 -18.61 -7.31 -1.32
N PRO A 74 -17.61 -7.28 -2.22
CA PRO A 74 -16.29 -6.74 -1.91
C PRO A 74 -16.35 -5.31 -1.39
N PRO A 75 -15.57 -4.94 -0.35
CA PRO A 75 -15.45 -3.57 0.09
C PRO A 75 -14.46 -2.82 -0.81
N VAL A 76 -14.91 -2.37 -1.98
CA VAL A 76 -14.08 -1.69 -2.99
C VAL A 76 -14.66 -0.32 -3.37
N GLY A 77 -13.78 0.59 -3.78
CA GLY A 77 -14.13 1.90 -4.34
C GLY A 77 -14.60 2.96 -3.33
N ALA A 78 -14.81 4.17 -3.85
CA ALA A 78 -15.09 5.36 -3.07
C ALA A 78 -16.42 5.31 -2.29
N THR A 79 -17.44 4.61 -2.80
CA THR A 79 -18.72 4.45 -2.09
C THR A 79 -18.56 3.76 -0.74
N VAL A 80 -17.62 2.82 -0.63
CA VAL A 80 -17.36 2.07 0.61
C VAL A 80 -16.40 2.83 1.51
N TRP A 81 -15.31 3.33 0.95
CA TRP A 81 -14.18 3.88 1.72
C TRP A 81 -14.25 5.39 1.98
N ALA A 82 -15.10 6.12 1.25
CA ALA A 82 -15.33 7.55 1.40
C ALA A 82 -14.01 8.35 1.50
N ASP A 83 -13.83 9.09 2.60
CA ASP A 83 -12.69 9.97 2.87
C ASP A 83 -11.50 9.26 3.58
N THR A 84 -11.57 7.93 3.71
CA THR A 84 -10.61 7.13 4.47
C THR A 84 -9.24 7.13 3.79
N ARG A 85 -8.22 7.53 4.54
CA ARG A 85 -6.87 7.76 4.03
C ARG A 85 -5.83 7.15 4.94
N LEU A 86 -4.75 6.72 4.30
CA LEU A 86 -3.51 6.26 4.91
C LEU A 86 -2.61 7.47 5.10
N ILE A 87 -2.12 7.69 6.31
CA ILE A 87 -1.15 8.74 6.61
C ILE A 87 0.24 8.12 6.47
N LEU A 88 1.02 8.61 5.52
CA LEU A 88 2.37 8.12 5.26
C LEU A 88 3.37 8.87 6.14
N PRO A 89 4.52 8.26 6.47
CA PRO A 89 5.63 8.96 7.10
C PRO A 89 6.08 10.18 6.26
N ASP A 90 6.35 11.30 6.91
CA ASP A 90 6.72 12.55 6.25
C ASP A 90 8.08 12.47 5.50
N ASP A 91 8.93 11.52 5.88
CA ASP A 91 10.24 11.24 5.27
C ASP A 91 10.16 10.29 4.06
N LEU A 92 8.96 9.85 3.68
CA LEU A 92 8.74 8.96 2.55
C LEU A 92 8.54 9.76 1.25
N ASP A 93 9.63 10.01 0.52
CA ASP A 93 9.59 10.72 -0.76
C ASP A 93 9.10 9.84 -1.92
N ILE A 94 7.79 9.60 -1.96
CA ILE A 94 7.10 8.81 -2.98
C ILE A 94 5.93 9.61 -3.53
N GLU A 95 5.92 9.86 -4.84
CA GLU A 95 4.79 10.54 -5.51
C GLU A 95 3.63 9.60 -5.83
N ARG A 96 3.92 8.32 -6.04
CA ARG A 96 2.93 7.31 -6.43
C ARG A 96 3.39 5.91 -6.08
N PHE A 97 2.41 5.05 -5.81
CA PHE A 97 2.61 3.61 -5.68
C PHE A 97 2.09 2.88 -6.91
N GLY A 98 2.76 1.81 -7.33
CA GLY A 98 2.22 0.87 -8.31
C GLY A 98 1.49 -0.28 -7.62
N ASN A 99 0.20 -0.45 -7.84
CA ASN A 99 -0.57 -1.57 -7.30
C ASN A 99 -0.14 -2.87 -8.00
N VAL A 100 0.51 -3.76 -7.26
CA VAL A 100 1.05 -5.03 -7.76
C VAL A 100 -0.07 -6.00 -8.15
N LEU A 101 -1.30 -5.80 -7.68
CA LEU A 101 -2.44 -6.68 -7.96
C LEU A 101 -3.27 -6.18 -9.15
N THR A 102 -3.32 -4.88 -9.42
CA THR A 102 -4.17 -4.32 -10.48
C THR A 102 -3.37 -3.67 -11.62
N GLY A 103 -2.13 -3.26 -11.35
CA GLY A 103 -1.30 -2.48 -12.27
C GLY A 103 -1.59 -0.97 -12.23
N GLU A 104 -2.55 -0.53 -11.42
CA GLU A 104 -2.91 0.89 -11.31
C GLU A 104 -1.84 1.69 -10.56
N LEU A 105 -1.66 2.95 -10.94
CA LEU A 105 -0.83 3.89 -10.20
C LEU A 105 -1.70 4.66 -9.21
N ILE A 106 -1.31 4.62 -7.94
CA ILE A 106 -2.02 5.25 -6.83
C ILE A 106 -1.26 6.53 -6.45
N PRO A 107 -1.86 7.71 -6.60
CA PRO A 107 -1.19 8.97 -6.27
C PRO A 107 -1.03 9.14 -4.76
N VAL A 108 0.11 9.70 -4.37
CA VAL A 108 0.28 10.28 -3.03
C VAL A 108 -0.16 11.75 -3.10
N THR A 109 -1.02 12.15 -2.17
CA THR A 109 -1.58 13.51 -2.11
C THR A 109 -1.36 14.10 -0.73
N MET A 110 -1.29 15.43 -0.64
CA MET A 110 -1.06 16.10 0.64
C MET A 110 -2.36 16.41 1.36
N ALA A 111 -2.49 15.97 2.61
CA ALA A 111 -3.51 16.43 3.55
C ALA A 111 -2.86 17.44 4.51
N GLY A 112 -2.90 18.73 4.15
CA GLY A 112 -2.10 19.74 4.84
C GLY A 112 -0.62 19.52 4.54
N LYS A 113 0.16 19.15 5.56
CA LYS A 113 1.61 18.85 5.43
C LYS A 113 1.93 17.35 5.39
N GLN A 114 0.94 16.49 5.57
CA GLN A 114 1.16 15.04 5.63
C GLN A 114 0.92 14.40 4.26
N PRO A 115 1.82 13.54 3.77
CA PRO A 115 1.57 12.73 2.57
C PRO A 115 0.56 11.63 2.88
N THR A 116 -0.41 11.44 1.98
CA THR A 116 -1.53 10.53 2.18
C THR A 116 -1.92 9.78 0.91
N VAL A 117 -2.52 8.61 1.10
CA VAL A 117 -3.10 7.79 0.04
C VAL A 117 -4.55 7.47 0.39
N LEU A 118 -5.48 7.63 -0.56
CA LEU A 118 -6.86 7.22 -0.36
C LEU A 118 -6.99 5.69 -0.40
N VAL A 119 -7.68 5.12 0.59
CA VAL A 119 -7.97 3.69 0.62
C VAL A 119 -8.88 3.30 -0.55
N ALA A 120 -9.76 4.21 -0.96
CA ALA A 120 -10.62 4.05 -2.13
C ALA A 120 -9.84 3.82 -3.43
N ASP A 121 -8.66 4.44 -3.58
CA ASP A 121 -7.82 4.30 -4.76
C ASP A 121 -7.05 2.98 -4.73
N VAL A 122 -6.47 2.64 -3.57
CA VAL A 122 -5.76 1.36 -3.38
C VAL A 122 -6.69 0.16 -3.58
N LEU A 123 -7.92 0.28 -3.09
CA LEU A 123 -8.95 -0.76 -3.12
C LEU A 123 -10.05 -0.43 -4.13
N SER A 124 -9.69 0.15 -5.27
CA SER A 124 -10.63 0.58 -6.33
C SER A 124 -11.43 -0.60 -6.91
N VAL A 125 -10.75 -1.69 -7.22
CA VAL A 125 -11.29 -2.86 -7.91
C VAL A 125 -10.95 -4.19 -7.24
N PHE A 126 -9.93 -4.22 -6.38
CA PHE A 126 -9.51 -5.42 -5.65
C PHE A 126 -9.61 -5.17 -4.13
N PRO A 127 -10.17 -6.11 -3.34
CA PRO A 127 -10.47 -5.87 -1.93
C PRO A 127 -9.24 -5.93 -1.00
N VAL A 128 -8.03 -6.01 -1.54
CA VAL A 128 -6.75 -5.99 -0.82
C VAL A 128 -5.75 -5.20 -1.66
N GLY A 129 -4.89 -4.43 -1.01
CA GLY A 129 -3.82 -3.66 -1.63
C GLY A 129 -2.45 -4.26 -1.33
N LEU A 130 -1.64 -4.41 -2.38
CA LEU A 130 -0.20 -4.63 -2.28
C LEU A 130 0.43 -3.72 -3.32
N CYS A 131 1.12 -2.68 -2.88
CA CYS A 131 1.67 -1.68 -3.78
C CYS A 131 3.19 -1.55 -3.59
N ASP A 132 3.91 -1.45 -4.71
CA ASP A 132 5.34 -1.17 -4.76
C ASP A 132 5.54 0.33 -4.85
N GLY A 133 6.45 0.85 -4.04
CA GLY A 133 6.91 2.22 -4.08
C GLY A 133 8.44 2.25 -4.15
N GLY A 134 8.97 3.04 -5.06
CA GLY A 134 10.39 3.40 -5.07
C GLY A 134 10.53 4.83 -4.60
N VAL A 135 11.39 5.06 -3.59
CA VAL A 135 11.84 6.41 -3.23
C VAL A 135 12.85 6.84 -4.28
N ALA A 136 12.75 8.07 -4.79
CA ALA A 136 13.80 8.60 -5.66
C ALA A 136 15.15 8.49 -4.95
N ALA A 137 16.18 8.01 -5.64
CA ALA A 137 17.52 8.05 -5.08
C ALA A 137 17.89 9.53 -4.89
N VAL A 138 18.09 9.96 -3.64
CA VAL A 138 18.93 11.13 -3.40
C VAL A 138 20.30 10.71 -3.92
N GLU A 139 20.78 11.35 -4.99
CA GLU A 139 22.12 11.13 -5.50
C GLU A 139 23.07 11.21 -4.30
N ALA A 140 23.68 10.08 -3.96
CA ALA A 140 24.72 10.06 -2.95
C ALA A 140 25.82 10.97 -3.49
N GLU A 141 26.09 12.08 -2.80
CA GLU A 141 27.33 12.83 -2.98
C GLU A 141 28.48 11.83 -2.86
N GLU A 142 29.06 11.46 -4.00
CA GLU A 142 30.33 10.76 -4.04
C GLU A 142 31.38 11.70 -3.44
N ASP A 143 31.79 11.39 -2.22
CA ASP A 143 32.90 12.06 -1.53
C ASP A 143 34.19 11.79 -2.31
N PRO A 144 34.83 12.80 -2.93
CA PRO A 144 35.98 12.58 -3.79
C PRO A 144 37.26 12.67 -2.96
N GLU A 145 37.49 11.78 -2.00
CA GLU A 145 38.78 11.68 -1.32
C GLU A 145 39.17 10.23 -1.01
N GLU A 146 39.69 9.52 -2.02
CA GLU A 146 40.70 8.48 -1.77
C GLU A 146 41.60 8.27 -3.00
N GLU A 147 42.44 9.27 -3.31
CA GLU A 147 43.71 9.05 -3.98
C GLU A 147 44.83 9.61 -3.07
N ALA A 148 45.48 8.69 -2.34
CA ALA A 148 46.76 8.92 -1.67
C ALA A 148 47.67 7.70 -1.86
#